data_AF-A0A847YR98-F1
#
_entry.id   AF-A0A847YR98-F1
#
_cell.length_a   1.000
_cell.length_b   1.000
_cell.length_c   1.000
_cell.angle_alpha   90.00
_cell.angle_beta   90.00
_cell.angle_gamma   90.00
#
_symmetry.space_group_name_H-M   'P 1'
#
loop_
_entity.id
_entity.type
_entity.pdbx_description
1 polymer ?
#
loop_
_entity_poly.entity_id
_entity_poly.type
_entity_poly.pdbx_seq_one_letter_code
_entity_poly.pdbx_strand_id
1 'polypeptide(L)'
;MKYMLILEELFTLGLSIFLFSKLDLAWWWYPLLFLTPDFGMLGYLINTKVGAWVYNGIHSKAVSIGLYILGAILVNPPLQLAGLILLGHSSMDRIFGFGLKYADDFKHTHLGTIN
;
A
#
# COMPACT_ATOMS: atom_id res chain seq x y z
N MET A 1 14.14 14.13 -9.93
CA MET A 1 13.12 13.84 -8.88
C MET A 1 12.31 12.59 -9.21
N LYS A 2 11.63 12.48 -10.37
CA LYS A 2 10.85 11.29 -10.76
C LYS A 2 11.61 9.96 -10.61
N TYR A 3 12.81 9.83 -11.17
CA TYR A 3 13.60 8.59 -11.07
C TYR A 3 14.07 8.28 -9.64
N MET A 4 14.34 9.30 -8.82
CA MET A 4 14.72 9.09 -7.42
C MET A 4 13.54 8.51 -6.64
N LEU A 5 12.34 9.07 -6.82
CA LEU A 5 11.12 8.53 -6.23
C LEU A 5 10.88 7.08 -6.67
N ILE A 6 10.99 6.79 -7.97
CA ILE A 6 10.83 5.43 -8.50
C ILE A 6 11.83 4.46 -7.82
N LEU A 7 13.09 4.88 -7.64
CA LEU A 7 14.09 4.06 -6.96
C LEU A 7 13.72 3.83 -5.48
N GLU A 8 13.36 4.87 -4.74
CA GLU A 8 12.93 4.75 -3.33
C GLU A 8 11.75 3.77 -3.18
N GLU A 9 10.79 3.85 -4.10
CA GLU A 9 9.62 2.98 -4.10
C GLU A 9 9.95 1.54 -4.53
N LEU A 10 10.85 1.34 -5.49
CA LEU A 10 11.37 0.03 -5.86
C LEU A 10 12.09 -0.65 -4.68
N PHE A 11 12.93 0.09 -3.96
CA PHE A 11 13.60 -0.44 -2.77
C PHE A 11 12.62 -0.70 -1.63
N THR A 12 11.58 0.12 -1.47
CA THR A 12 10.53 -0.12 -0.46
C THR A 12 9.70 -1.36 -0.79
N LEU A 13 9.34 -1.57 -2.07
CA LEU A 13 8.68 -2.78 -2.54
C LEU A 13 9.58 -4.01 -2.30
N GLY A 14 10.85 -3.93 -2.68
CA GLY A 14 11.84 -4.99 -2.42
C GLY A 14 12.01 -5.30 -0.93
N LEU A 15 12.02 -4.28 -0.08
CA LEU A 15 12.07 -4.43 1.38
C LEU A 15 10.83 -5.18 1.89
N SER A 16 9.63 -4.87 1.40
CA SER A 16 8.42 -5.57 1.84
C SER A 16 8.44 -7.06 1.49
N ILE A 17 8.96 -7.42 0.31
CA ILE A 17 9.13 -8.81 -0.13
C ILE A 17 10.23 -9.50 0.70
N PHE A 18 11.34 -8.81 0.95
CA PHE A 18 12.42 -9.33 1.77
C PHE A 18 11.96 -9.63 3.20
N LEU A 19 11.23 -8.73 3.83
CA LEU A 19 10.68 -8.96 5.17
C LEU A 19 9.65 -10.10 5.16
N PHE A 20 8.81 -10.19 4.13
CA PHE A 20 7.87 -11.30 3.97
C PHE A 20 8.58 -12.65 3.88
N SER A 21 9.73 -12.71 3.18
CA SER A 21 10.55 -13.93 3.08
C SER A 21 11.06 -14.46 4.43
N LYS A 22 10.98 -13.66 5.50
CA LYS A 22 11.38 -14.03 6.86
C LYS A 22 10.21 -14.55 7.70
N LEU A 23 8.98 -14.44 7.22
CA LEU A 23 7.80 -14.99 7.88
C LEU A 23 7.64 -16.47 7.50
N ASP A 24 7.23 -17.29 8.46
CA ASP A 24 6.89 -18.70 8.22
C ASP A 24 5.49 -18.83 7.60
N LEU A 25 5.33 -18.27 6.40
CA LEU A 25 4.10 -18.27 5.62
C LEU A 25 4.39 -18.76 4.21
N ALA A 26 3.43 -19.47 3.61
CA ALA A 26 3.58 -19.93 2.24
C ALA A 26 3.71 -18.75 1.26
N TRP A 27 4.68 -18.81 0.36
CA TRP A 27 5.03 -17.70 -0.53
C TRP A 27 3.89 -17.18 -1.41
N TRP A 28 2.93 -18.04 -1.75
CA TRP A 28 1.79 -17.66 -2.58
C TRP A 28 0.83 -16.67 -1.91
N TRP A 29 0.87 -16.54 -0.58
CA TRP A 29 0.05 -15.57 0.13
C TRP A 29 0.36 -14.13 -0.27
N TYR A 30 1.63 -13.82 -0.54
CA TYR A 30 2.03 -12.48 -0.92
C TYR A 30 1.40 -12.05 -2.25
N PRO A 31 1.63 -12.75 -3.39
CA PRO A 31 1.01 -12.37 -4.66
C PRO A 31 -0.52 -12.52 -4.64
N LEU A 32 -1.08 -13.48 -3.90
CA LEU A 32 -2.54 -13.64 -3.81
C LEU A 32 -3.21 -12.41 -3.19
N LEU A 33 -2.63 -11.88 -2.10
CA LEU A 33 -3.22 -10.77 -1.36
C LEU A 33 -2.76 -9.40 -1.88
N PHE A 34 -1.77 -9.37 -2.77
CA PHE A 34 -1.10 -8.15 -3.18
C PHE A 34 -2.06 -7.06 -3.69
N LEU A 35 -3.09 -7.44 -4.46
CA LEU A 35 -4.08 -6.51 -5.03
C LEU A 35 -5.31 -6.27 -4.15
N THR A 36 -5.41 -6.93 -3.00
CA THR A 36 -6.53 -6.68 -2.05
C THR A 36 -6.65 -5.25 -1.54
N PRO A 37 -5.57 -4.44 -1.41
CA PRO A 37 -5.69 -3.05 -0.98
C PRO A 37 -6.54 -2.20 -1.93
N ASP A 38 -6.64 -2.58 -3.20
CA ASP A 38 -7.45 -1.87 -4.19
C ASP A 38 -8.95 -1.91 -3.88
N PHE A 39 -9.44 -2.84 -3.05
CA PHE A 39 -10.82 -2.78 -2.55
C PHE A 39 -11.13 -1.48 -1.79
N GLY A 40 -10.11 -0.74 -1.34
CA GLY A 40 -10.29 0.62 -0.81
C GLY A 40 -10.97 1.59 -1.78
N MET A 41 -10.88 1.35 -3.09
CA MET A 41 -11.57 2.16 -4.10
C MET A 41 -13.10 2.02 -4.03
N LEU A 42 -13.64 0.97 -3.41
CA LEU A 42 -15.09 0.80 -3.25
C LEU A 42 -15.73 1.94 -2.44
N GLY A 43 -14.95 2.67 -1.64
CA GLY A 43 -15.45 3.88 -0.96
C GLY A 43 -15.95 4.97 -1.92
N TYR A 44 -15.46 4.98 -3.17
CA TYR A 44 -15.92 5.92 -4.21
C TYR A 44 -17.35 5.62 -4.69
N LEU A 45 -17.91 4.45 -4.39
CA LEU A 45 -19.33 4.15 -4.64
C LEU A 45 -20.27 5.03 -3.79
N ILE A 46 -19.77 5.56 -2.67
CA ILE A 46 -20.54 6.46 -1.79
C ILE A 46 -20.37 7.91 -2.24
N ASN A 47 -19.13 8.41 -2.28
CA ASN A 47 -18.74 9.70 -2.88
C ASN A 47 -17.20 9.84 -2.89
N THR A 48 -16.70 10.88 -3.55
CA THR A 48 -15.26 11.16 -3.69
C THR A 48 -14.53 11.38 -2.36
N LYS A 49 -15.18 12.00 -1.36
CA LYS A 49 -14.58 12.24 -0.05
C LYS A 49 -14.36 10.93 0.71
N VAL A 50 -15.41 10.12 0.82
CA VAL A 50 -15.34 8.80 1.49
C VAL A 50 -14.36 7.90 0.75
N GLY A 51 -14.41 7.87 -0.58
CA GLY A 51 -13.45 7.16 -1.42
C GLY A 51 -12.01 7.55 -1.12
N ALA A 52 -11.70 8.84 -1.13
CA ALA A 52 -10.35 9.32 -0.88
C ALA A 52 -9.86 8.95 0.54
N TRP A 53 -10.70 9.10 1.57
CA TRP A 53 -10.32 8.73 2.94
C TRP A 53 -10.04 7.24 3.11
N VAL A 54 -10.93 6.37 2.60
CA VAL A 54 -10.77 4.92 2.69
C VAL A 54 -9.56 4.45 1.89
N TYR A 55 -9.44 4.89 0.64
CA TYR A 55 -8.30 4.57 -0.22
C TYR A 55 -6.98 5.02 0.41
N ASN A 56 -6.89 6.28 0.86
CA ASN A 56 -5.68 6.82 1.46
C ASN A 56 -5.30 6.13 2.77
N GLY A 57 -6.27 5.74 3.59
CA GLY A 57 -6.01 5.00 4.82
C GLY A 57 -5.34 3.65 4.54
N ILE A 58 -5.83 2.93 3.53
CA ILE A 58 -5.28 1.65 3.09
C ILE A 58 -3.91 1.83 2.40
N HIS A 59 -3.72 2.90 1.62
CA HIS A 59 -2.48 3.17 0.88
C HIS A 59 -1.46 4.03 1.66
N SER A 60 -1.72 4.26 2.95
CA SER A 60 -0.83 5.00 3.84
C SER A 60 0.32 4.10 4.29
N LYS A 61 1.54 4.42 3.87
CA LYS A 61 2.75 3.70 4.33
C LYS A 61 2.91 3.74 5.86
N ALA A 62 2.44 4.79 6.52
CA ALA A 62 2.47 4.88 7.98
C ALA A 62 1.59 3.81 8.63
N VAL A 63 0.40 3.57 8.08
CA VAL A 63 -0.50 2.48 8.51
C VAL A 63 0.15 1.13 8.24
N SER A 64 0.72 0.93 7.04
CA SER A 64 1.43 -0.29 6.66
C SER A 64 2.56 -0.64 7.63
N ILE A 65 3.43 0.33 7.94
CA ILE A 65 4.56 0.18 8.86
C ILE A 65 4.04 -0.08 10.28
N GLY A 66 3.03 0.65 10.73
CA GLY A 66 2.40 0.47 12.05
C GLY A 66 1.83 -0.92 12.24
N LEU A 67 1.12 -1.46 11.24
CA LEU A 67 0.60 -2.83 11.28
C LEU A 67 1.70 -3.87 11.31
N TYR A 68 2.77 -3.69 10.52
CA TYR A 68 3.92 -4.60 10.56
C TYR A 68 4.59 -4.61 11.95
N ILE A 69 4.88 -3.44 12.51
CA ILE A 69 5.50 -3.30 13.84
C ILE A 69 4.58 -3.90 14.92
N LEU A 70 3.29 -3.60 14.88
CA LEU A 70 2.32 -4.15 15.83
C LEU A 70 2.26 -5.68 15.72
N GLY A 71 2.24 -6.22 14.50
CA GLY A 71 2.30 -7.66 14.26
C GLY A 71 3.59 -8.30 14.78
N ALA A 72 4.73 -7.61 14.71
CA ALA A 72 5.98 -8.09 15.28
C ALA A 72 5.95 -8.11 16.82
N ILE A 73 5.47 -7.02 17.44
CA ILE A 73 5.32 -6.92 18.90
C ILE A 73 4.38 -8.01 19.44
N LEU A 74 3.28 -8.28 18.73
CA LEU A 74 2.28 -9.27 19.12
C LEU A 74 2.62 -10.70 18.67
N VAL A 75 3.76 -10.91 17.99
CA VAL A 75 4.15 -12.21 17.41
C VAL A 75 3.03 -12.80 16.53
N ASN A 76 2.44 -11.96 15.68
CA ASN A 76 1.31 -12.28 14.81
C ASN A 76 1.73 -12.18 13.32
N PRO A 77 2.12 -13.31 12.68
CA PRO A 77 2.55 -13.31 11.27
C PRO A 77 1.48 -12.82 10.28
N PRO A 78 0.18 -13.18 10.40
CA PRO A 78 -0.86 -12.61 9.55
C PRO A 78 -0.94 -11.07 9.60
N LEU A 79 -0.77 -10.46 10.78
CA LEU A 79 -0.78 -9.01 10.93
C LEU A 79 0.47 -8.37 10.32
N GLN A 80 1.63 -9.02 10.45
CA GLN A 80 2.86 -8.60 9.76
C GLN A 80 2.66 -8.66 8.25
N LEU A 81 2.11 -9.76 7.72
CA LEU A 81 1.79 -9.90 6.30
C LEU A 81 0.87 -8.79 5.82
N ALA A 82 -0.21 -8.47 6.56
CA ALA A 82 -1.09 -7.36 6.19
C ALA A 82 -0.33 -6.04 6.04
N GLY A 83 0.54 -5.69 7.01
CA GLY A 83 1.39 -4.51 6.91
C GLY A 83 2.31 -4.53 5.69
N LEU A 84 2.93 -5.67 5.37
CA LEU A 84 3.82 -5.81 4.22
C LEU A 84 3.08 -5.76 2.87
N ILE A 85 1.88 -6.31 2.78
CA ILE A 85 1.01 -6.19 1.60
C ILE A 85 0.67 -4.74 1.34
N LEU A 86 0.19 -4.01 2.37
CA LEU A 86 -0.13 -2.59 2.22
C LEU A 86 1.11 -1.78 1.83
N LEU A 87 2.28 -2.08 2.41
CA LEU A 87 3.52 -1.37 2.10
C LEU A 87 3.96 -1.61 0.65
N GLY A 88 3.99 -2.87 0.23
CA GLY A 88 4.39 -3.27 -1.12
C GLY A 88 3.46 -2.71 -2.19
N HIS A 89 2.15 -2.90 -2.03
CA HIS A 89 1.15 -2.39 -2.97
C HIS A 89 1.21 -0.86 -3.10
N SER A 90 1.24 -0.15 -1.97
CA SER A 90 1.36 1.31 -1.97
C SER A 90 2.65 1.83 -2.60
N SER A 91 3.72 1.03 -2.59
CA SER A 91 4.97 1.35 -3.27
C SER A 91 4.90 1.07 -4.76
N MET A 92 4.31 -0.05 -5.16
CA MET A 92 4.04 -0.34 -6.56
C MET A 92 3.20 0.78 -7.21
N ASP A 93 2.14 1.22 -6.55
CA ASP A 93 1.29 2.32 -7.01
C ASP A 93 2.11 3.56 -7.34
N ARG A 94 3.01 3.98 -6.43
CA ARG A 94 3.85 5.16 -6.61
C ARG A 94 4.89 5.01 -7.71
N ILE A 95 5.37 3.79 -7.99
CA ILE A 95 6.24 3.51 -9.15
C ILE A 95 5.50 3.81 -10.46
N PHE A 96 4.21 3.47 -10.53
CA PHE A 96 3.37 3.70 -11.72
C PHE A 96 2.71 5.07 -11.77
N GLY A 97 2.98 5.95 -10.78
CA GLY A 97 2.44 7.30 -10.72
C GLY A 97 1.06 7.41 -10.07
N PHE A 98 0.53 6.31 -9.51
CA PHE A 98 -0.59 6.36 -8.59
C PHE A 98 -0.14 6.90 -7.22
N GLY A 99 -1.09 7.37 -6.42
CA GLY A 99 -0.77 7.95 -5.13
C GLY A 99 -2.02 8.26 -4.31
N LEU A 100 -1.78 8.84 -3.12
CA LEU A 100 -2.83 9.35 -2.25
C LEU A 100 -3.68 10.38 -3.00
N LYS A 101 -4.99 10.24 -2.82
CA LYS A 101 -6.07 10.91 -3.53
C LYS A 101 -6.49 12.17 -2.81
N TYR A 102 -6.75 13.23 -3.58
CA TYR A 102 -7.50 14.36 -3.07
C TYR A 102 -9.01 14.02 -3.05
N ALA A 103 -9.77 14.77 -2.26
CA ALA A 103 -11.18 14.49 -2.00
C ALA A 103 -12.11 15.00 -3.12
N ASP A 104 -11.55 15.63 -4.15
CA ASP A 104 -12.23 16.20 -5.30
C ASP A 104 -12.37 15.19 -6.45
N ASP A 105 -11.34 14.41 -6.76
CA ASP A 105 -11.36 13.44 -7.87
C ASP A 105 -10.42 12.23 -7.63
N PHE A 106 -10.78 11.05 -8.15
CA PHE A 106 -9.96 9.83 -8.06
C PHE A 106 -8.64 9.93 -8.85
N LYS A 107 -8.61 10.70 -9.93
CA LYS A 107 -7.42 10.92 -10.75
C LYS A 107 -6.47 11.95 -10.14
N HIS A 108 -6.97 12.82 -9.26
CA HIS A 108 -6.16 13.86 -8.64
C HIS A 108 -5.39 13.29 -7.44
N THR A 109 -4.06 13.21 -7.56
CA THR A 109 -3.20 12.64 -6.52
C THR A 109 -2.11 13.61 -6.10
N HIS A 110 -1.48 13.35 -4.94
CA HIS A 110 -0.30 14.10 -4.49
C HIS A 110 0.92 13.99 -5.41
N LEU A 111 0.96 13.04 -6.36
CA LEU A 111 2.00 12.93 -7.38
C LEU A 111 1.64 13.60 -8.71
N GLY A 112 0.44 14.18 -8.80
CA GLY A 112 -0.13 14.77 -10.00
C GLY A 112 -1.43 14.09 -10.44
N THR A 113 -1.98 14.56 -11.54
CA THR A 113 -3.20 14.01 -12.14
C THR A 113 -2.88 12.82 -13.02
N ILE A 114 -3.60 11.72 -12.82
CA ILE A 114 -3.54 10.53 -13.68
C ILE A 114 -4.28 10.85 -14.98
N ASN A 115 -3.62 10.67 -16.13
CA ASN A 115 -4.24 10.87 -17.44
C ASN A 115 -5.17 9.70 -17.79
#